data_AF-A0A662GFZ6-F1
#
_entry.id   AF-A0A662GFZ6-F1
#
_cell.length_a   1.000
_cell.length_b   1.000
_cell.length_c   1.000
_cell.angle_alpha   90.00
_cell.angle_beta   90.00
_cell.angle_gamma   90.00
#
_symmetry.space_group_name_H-M   'P 1'
#
loop_
_entity.id
_entity.type
_entity.pdbx_description
1 polymer ?
#
loop_
_entity_poly.entity_id
_entity_poly.type
_entity_poly.pdbx_seq_one_letter_code
_entity_poly.pdbx_strand_id
1 'polypeptide(L)' 'ERWIYKRYGEEGFNKLLDLITYKRVYVYHSLVDKYGGIVSQFEDTMIITRQGPIITTKVLEL' A
#
# COMPACT_ATOMS: atom_id res chain seq x y z
N GLU A 1 -6.36 -2.75 -7.93
CA GLU A 1 -7.45 -3.51 -8.58
C GLU A 1 -8.82 -3.26 -7.96
N ARG A 2 -9.10 -3.68 -6.71
CA ARG A 2 -10.43 -3.54 -6.04
C ARG A 2 -11.07 -2.16 -6.17
N TRP A 3 -10.34 -1.08 -5.85
CA TRP A 3 -10.89 0.29 -5.91
C TRP A 3 -11.14 0.76 -7.35
N ILE A 4 -10.28 0.36 -8.29
CA ILE A 4 -10.45 0.68 -9.71
C ILE A 4 -11.71 0.00 -10.24
N TYR A 5 -11.86 -1.29 -9.99
CA TYR A 5 -13.07 -2.03 -10.39
C TYR A 5 -14.33 -1.47 -9.74
N LYS A 6 -14.29 -1.15 -8.43
CA LYS A 6 -15.43 -0.53 -7.73
C LYS A 6 -15.87 0.79 -8.37
N ARG A 7 -14.93 1.59 -8.88
CA ARG A 7 -15.21 2.93 -9.44
C ARG A 7 -15.51 2.93 -10.94
N TYR A 8 -14.86 2.05 -11.70
CA TYR A 8 -14.82 2.08 -13.17
C TYR A 8 -15.20 0.75 -13.82
N GLY A 9 -15.65 -0.23 -13.03
CA GLY A 9 -16.06 -1.54 -13.49
C GLY A 9 -14.96 -2.31 -14.22
N GLU A 10 -15.41 -3.19 -15.12
CA GLU A 10 -14.54 -4.05 -15.92
C GLU A 10 -13.66 -3.24 -16.90
N GLU A 11 -14.19 -2.17 -17.49
CA GLU A 11 -13.43 -1.31 -18.40
C GLU A 11 -12.20 -0.70 -17.70
N GLY A 12 -12.38 -0.14 -16.49
CA GLY A 12 -11.26 0.41 -15.73
C GLY A 12 -10.26 -0.65 -15.27
N PHE A 13 -10.73 -1.86 -14.98
CA PHE A 13 -9.85 -2.99 -14.66
C PHE A 13 -9.01 -3.40 -15.87
N ASN A 14 -9.61 -3.54 -17.04
CA ASN A 14 -8.90 -3.81 -18.29
C ASN A 14 -7.88 -2.71 -18.59
N LYS A 15 -8.21 -1.44 -18.32
CA LYS A 15 -7.27 -0.34 -18.50
C LYS A 15 -6.10 -0.37 -17.52
N LEU A 16 -6.30 -0.83 -16.29
CA LEU A 16 -5.21 -1.09 -15.37
C LEU A 16 -4.26 -2.18 -15.91
N LEU A 17 -4.80 -3.26 -16.50
CA LEU A 17 -3.99 -4.31 -17.13
C LEU A 17 -3.17 -3.80 -18.32
N ASP A 18 -3.75 -2.93 -19.15
CA ASP A 18 -3.02 -2.24 -20.23
C ASP A 18 -1.84 -1.44 -19.64
N LEU A 19 -2.07 -0.64 -18.59
CA LEU A 19 -1.03 0.18 -17.95
C LEU A 19 0.10 -0.66 -17.34
N ILE A 20 -0.23 -1.82 -16.75
CA ILE A 20 0.75 -2.78 -16.26
C ILE A 20 1.58 -3.33 -17.43
N THR A 21 0.93 -3.76 -18.50
CA THR A 21 1.58 -4.28 -19.72
C THR A 21 2.53 -3.25 -20.34
N TYR A 22 2.09 -1.99 -20.39
CA TYR A 22 2.89 -0.87 -20.88
C TYR A 22 3.90 -0.32 -19.87
N LYS A 23 4.05 -0.94 -18.70
CA LYS A 23 4.99 -0.53 -17.64
C LYS A 23 4.81 0.91 -17.19
N ARG A 24 3.58 1.42 -17.19
CA ARG A 24 3.22 2.76 -16.70
C ARG A 24 2.95 2.79 -15.20
N VAL A 25 2.71 1.61 -14.61
CA VAL A 25 2.54 1.40 -13.17
C VAL A 25 3.39 0.22 -12.73
N TYR A 26 3.77 0.21 -11.46
CA TYR A 26 4.48 -0.91 -10.85
C TYR A 26 3.52 -1.77 -10.04
N VAL A 27 3.67 -3.09 -10.14
CA VAL A 27 2.87 -4.06 -9.39
C VAL A 27 3.60 -4.41 -8.10
N TYR A 28 2.97 -4.10 -6.97
CA TYR A 28 3.43 -4.55 -5.66
C TYR A 28 2.81 -5.92 -5.37
N HIS A 29 3.61 -6.99 -5.54
CA HIS A 29 3.17 -8.34 -5.23
C HIS A 29 3.09 -8.57 -3.72
N SER A 30 2.18 -9.46 -3.31
CA SER A 30 2.10 -9.91 -1.92
C SER A 30 3.42 -10.55 -1.51
N LEU A 31 3.97 -10.10 -0.38
CA LEU A 31 5.14 -10.71 0.25
C LEU A 31 4.66 -11.79 1.23
N VAL A 32 5.17 -12.99 1.06
CA VAL A 32 4.80 -14.16 1.88
C VAL A 32 6.05 -14.76 2.51
N ASP A 33 5.94 -15.24 3.76
CA ASP A 33 7.01 -16.00 4.39
C ASP A 33 7.29 -17.28 3.60
N LYS A 34 8.57 -17.55 3.32
CA LYS A 34 9.00 -18.66 2.46
C LYS A 34 8.56 -20.03 2.98
N TYR A 35 8.44 -20.19 4.29
CA TYR A 35 8.10 -21.45 4.95
C TYR A 35 6.69 -21.44 5.54
N GLY A 36 5.88 -20.42 5.23
CA GLY A 36 4.53 -20.29 5.75
C GLY A 36 4.48 -19.94 7.24
N GLY A 37 5.54 -19.31 7.77
CA GLY A 37 5.56 -18.79 9.13
C GLY A 37 4.47 -17.75 9.37
N ILE A 38 4.01 -17.65 10.61
CA ILE A 38 3.09 -16.60 11.04
C ILE A 38 3.87 -15.29 11.11
N VAL A 39 3.37 -14.24 10.47
CA VAL A 39 3.99 -12.92 10.41
C VAL A 39 3.18 -11.94 11.27
N SER A 40 3.86 -11.15 12.08
CA SER A 40 3.30 -9.99 12.79
C SER A 40 3.99 -8.71 12.32
N GLN A 41 3.26 -7.59 12.32
CA GLN A 41 3.75 -6.28 11.88
C GLN A 41 3.31 -5.20 12.88
N PHE A 42 4.22 -4.26 13.16
CA PHE A 42 3.94 -2.99 13.80
C PHE A 42 4.49 -1.88 12.89
N GLU A 43 3.75 -0.78 12.76
CA GLU A 43 4.13 0.35 11.90
C GLU A 43 3.77 1.66 12.58
N ASP A 44 4.72 2.59 12.60
CA ASP A 44 4.53 3.97 13.07
C ASP A 44 5.14 4.94 12.05
N THR A 45 4.55 6.11 11.92
CA THR A 45 5.13 7.23 11.15
C THR A 45 5.64 8.28 12.12
N MET A 46 6.86 8.79 11.87
CA MET A 46 7.45 9.82 12.73
C MET A 46 8.08 10.97 11.94
N ILE A 47 8.00 12.17 12.50
CA ILE A 47 8.69 13.37 12.03
C ILE A 47 9.88 13.63 12.96
N ILE A 48 11.08 13.70 12.38
CA ILE A 48 12.31 13.99 13.13
C ILE A 48 12.48 15.50 13.24
N THR A 49 12.53 16.02 14.47
CA THR A 49 12.74 17.45 14.76
C THR A 49 13.97 17.65 15.63
N ARG A 50 14.38 18.90 15.83
CA ARG A 50 15.49 19.25 16.75
C ARG A 50 15.15 18.96 18.21
N GLN A 51 13.87 18.91 18.56
CA GLN A 51 13.35 18.67 19.91
C GLN A 51 13.13 17.18 20.19
N GLY A 52 13.19 16.33 19.15
CA GLY A 52 12.95 14.89 19.22
C GLY A 52 11.98 14.39 18.15
N PRO A 53 11.74 13.07 18.11
CA PRO A 53 10.80 12.46 17.19
C PRO A 53 9.35 12.71 17.63
N ILE A 54 8.49 13.09 16.69
CA ILE A 54 7.03 13.21 16.88
C ILE A 54 6.38 12.02 16.16
N ILE A 55 5.66 11.17 16.87
CA ILE A 55 4.93 10.03 16.29
C ILE A 55 3.58 10.55 15.77
N THR A 56 3.35 10.53 14.47
CA THR A 56 2.14 11.10 13.84
C THR A 56 0.96 10.12 13.83
N THR A 57 1.24 8.82 13.81
CA THR A 57 0.23 7.75 13.82
C THR A 57 -0.60 7.72 15.11
N LYS A 58 -0.06 8.20 16.23
CA LYS A 58 -0.79 8.32 17.50
C LYS A 58 -1.58 9.62 17.68
N VAL A 59 -1.38 10.59 16.78
CA VAL A 59 -2.01 11.92 16.88
C VAL A 59 -3.34 11.97 16.11
N LEU A 60 -3.61 10.97 15.26
CA LEU A 60 -4.78 10.90 14.38
C LEU A 60 -5.93 10.03 14.92
N GLU A 61 -5.87 9.53 16.15
CA GLU A 61 -7.02 8.90 16.83
C GLU A 61 -8.01 9.94 17.41
N LEU A 62 -8.26 11.04 16.70
CA LEU A 62 -9.22 12.09 17.06
C LEU A 62 -10.48 12.04 16.19
#